data_AF-A0A1S8K9I9-F1
#
_entry.id   AF-A0A1S8K9I9-F1
#
_cell.length_a   1.000
_cell.length_b   1.000
_cell.length_c   1.000
_cell.angle_alpha   90.00
_cell.angle_beta   90.00
_cell.angle_gamma   90.00
#
_symmetry.space_group_name_H-M   'P 1'
#
loop_
_entity.id
_entity.type
_entity.pdbx_description
1 polymer ?
#
loop_
_entity_poly.entity_id
_entity_poly.type
_entity_poly.pdbx_seq_one_letter_code
_entity_poly.pdbx_strand_id
1 'polypeptide(L)'
;SVTYGNIGQLKSNIQLVCARGFLNHMQSPEISITIDDLTEGIRSGLIQLASNRSAMAELSKILEPKITVAPNDTIMKIQSDSYELPYNLYDIIGDKAALLKSDGLDQEAINHFISTDINIHLKSFYKDHGFSFNADSKLAEFVDPKIIEVTNQIYVMVKRSLPYEFQQNFIYAMSLHISSFLKKINLGEERHTNDNIREMAFDFPDEYAVAKEVRSYIETYFQVEIPESEDYYLTVLLVSLRANQA
;
A
#
# COMPACT_ATOMS: atom_id res chain seq x y z
N SER A 1 4.43 27.80 -21.54
CA SER A 1 4.26 26.59 -22.38
C SER A 1 4.35 25.40 -21.46
N VAL A 2 3.26 24.65 -21.29
CA VAL A 2 3.06 23.72 -20.16
C VAL A 2 3.97 22.51 -20.29
N THR A 3 5.00 22.42 -19.45
CA THR A 3 5.85 21.23 -19.27
C THR A 3 5.46 20.56 -17.95
N TYR A 4 4.39 19.77 -17.99
CA TYR A 4 4.07 18.77 -16.95
C TYR A 4 4.18 17.38 -17.59
N GLY A 5 4.80 16.46 -16.86
CA GLY A 5 5.24 15.13 -17.33
C GLY A 5 4.18 14.38 -18.14
N ASN A 6 4.53 14.05 -19.38
CA ASN A 6 3.61 13.51 -20.36
C ASN A 6 3.49 11.98 -20.18
N ILE A 7 2.75 11.54 -19.16
CA ILE A 7 2.54 10.11 -18.83
C ILE A 7 2.05 9.32 -20.06
N GLY A 8 1.23 9.94 -20.91
CA GLY A 8 0.79 9.35 -22.18
C GLY A 8 1.95 9.10 -23.15
N GLN A 9 2.92 10.00 -23.22
CA GLN A 9 4.13 9.82 -24.05
C GLN A 9 5.02 8.72 -23.48
N LEU A 10 5.17 8.64 -22.15
CA LEU A 10 5.92 7.57 -21.49
C LEU A 10 5.30 6.20 -21.80
N LYS A 11 3.98 6.06 -21.62
CA LYS A 11 3.25 4.83 -21.95
C LYS A 11 3.43 4.45 -23.42
N SER A 12 3.25 5.41 -24.33
CA SER A 12 3.41 5.20 -25.77
C SER A 12 4.82 4.75 -26.13
N ASN A 13 5.84 5.34 -25.50
CA ASN A 13 7.23 4.98 -25.70
C ASN A 13 7.54 3.56 -25.21
N ILE A 14 7.05 3.19 -24.03
CA ILE A 14 7.21 1.82 -23.49
C ILE A 14 6.58 0.81 -24.45
N GLN A 15 5.33 1.04 -24.84
CA GLN A 15 4.61 0.15 -25.76
C GLN A 15 5.34 0.01 -27.10
N LEU A 16 5.86 1.11 -27.65
CA LEU A 16 6.59 1.10 -28.91
C LEU A 16 7.90 0.31 -28.81
N VAL A 17 8.66 0.47 -27.72
CA VAL A 17 9.91 -0.27 -27.50
C VAL A 17 9.62 -1.76 -27.31
N CYS A 18 8.60 -2.13 -26.53
CA CYS A 18 8.20 -3.53 -26.38
C CYS A 18 7.73 -4.15 -27.70
N ALA A 19 6.93 -3.42 -28.50
CA ALA A 19 6.47 -3.89 -29.81
C ALA A 19 7.64 -4.12 -30.77
N ARG A 20 8.63 -3.21 -30.79
CA ARG A 20 9.86 -3.37 -31.59
C ARG A 20 10.68 -4.56 -31.11
N GLY A 21 10.91 -4.68 -29.81
CA GLY A 21 11.62 -5.81 -29.22
C GLY A 21 10.97 -7.14 -29.58
N PHE A 22 9.65 -7.23 -29.50
CA PHE A 22 8.88 -8.41 -29.93
C PHE A 22 9.06 -8.72 -31.41
N LEU A 23 8.88 -7.74 -32.30
CA LEU A 23 9.04 -7.94 -33.75
C LEU A 23 10.44 -8.42 -34.12
N ASN A 24 11.47 -7.92 -33.44
CA ASN A 24 12.88 -8.31 -33.66
C ASN A 24 13.20 -9.72 -33.15
N HIS A 25 12.41 -10.26 -32.22
CA HIS A 25 12.69 -11.52 -31.52
C HIS A 25 11.54 -12.53 -31.61
N MET A 26 10.65 -12.42 -32.61
CA MET A 26 9.45 -13.27 -32.73
C MET A 26 9.75 -14.78 -32.81
N GLN A 27 10.94 -15.17 -33.26
CA GLN A 27 11.36 -16.57 -33.38
C GLN A 27 12.26 -17.03 -32.22
N SER A 28 12.56 -16.12 -31.29
CA SER A 28 13.43 -16.38 -30.15
C SER A 28 12.60 -16.73 -28.92
N PRO A 29 13.11 -17.59 -28.03
CA PRO A 29 12.44 -17.90 -26.76
C PRO A 29 12.46 -16.74 -25.76
N GLU A 30 13.28 -15.71 -26.02
CA GLU A 30 13.43 -14.53 -25.18
C GLU A 30 13.41 -13.25 -26.02
N ILE A 31 12.91 -12.16 -25.42
CA ILE A 31 12.91 -10.82 -26.02
C ILE A 31 13.98 -10.00 -25.29
N SER A 32 15.11 -9.75 -25.95
CA SER A 32 16.13 -8.85 -25.42
C SER A 32 15.88 -7.43 -25.93
N ILE A 33 15.71 -6.48 -25.01
CA ILE A 33 15.59 -5.06 -25.33
C ILE A 33 16.90 -4.39 -24.94
N THR A 34 17.58 -3.81 -25.91
CA THR A 34 18.84 -3.09 -25.72
C THR A 34 18.70 -1.63 -26.15
N ILE A 35 19.78 -0.84 -26.03
CA ILE A 35 19.80 0.55 -26.48
C ILE A 35 19.45 0.71 -27.97
N ASP A 36 19.66 -0.35 -28.76
CA ASP A 36 19.38 -0.36 -30.19
C ASP A 36 17.88 -0.41 -30.51
N ASP A 37 17.06 -0.94 -29.61
CA ASP A 37 15.61 -1.02 -29.75
C ASP A 37 14.90 0.30 -29.36
N LEU A 38 15.62 1.21 -28.70
CA LEU A 38 15.09 2.48 -28.23
C LEU A 38 14.91 3.50 -29.36
N THR A 39 13.88 4.34 -29.23
CA THR A 39 13.66 5.46 -30.15
C THR A 39 14.79 6.49 -30.02
N GLU A 40 15.02 7.26 -31.10
CA GLU A 40 16.09 8.27 -31.15
C GLU A 40 15.99 9.29 -30.02
N GLY A 41 14.76 9.72 -29.69
CA GLY A 41 14.52 10.65 -28.57
C GLY A 41 14.95 10.08 -27.22
N ILE A 42 14.67 8.79 -26.95
CA ILE A 42 15.07 8.13 -25.70
C ILE A 42 16.59 7.91 -25.68
N ARG A 43 17.16 7.48 -26.80
CA ARG A 43 18.61 7.26 -26.94
C ARG A 43 19.41 8.53 -26.69
N SER A 44 18.96 9.66 -27.27
CA SER A 44 19.57 10.97 -27.04
C SER A 44 19.51 11.39 -25.57
N GLY A 45 18.37 11.17 -24.91
CA GLY A 45 18.20 11.42 -23.47
C GLY A 45 19.14 10.57 -22.60
N LEU A 46 19.31 9.28 -22.92
CA LEU A 46 20.24 8.40 -22.21
C LEU A 46 21.70 8.85 -22.35
N ILE A 47 22.11 9.32 -23.53
CA ILE A 47 23.46 9.85 -23.74
C ILE A 47 23.69 11.12 -22.90
N GLN A 48 22.71 12.02 -22.86
CA GLN A 48 22.78 13.22 -22.02
C GLN A 48 22.84 12.86 -20.53
N LEU A 49 22.05 11.87 -20.11
CA LEU A 49 22.05 11.39 -18.74
C LEU A 49 23.40 10.74 -18.37
N ALA A 50 23.95 9.90 -19.25
CA ALA A 50 25.27 9.29 -19.09
C ALA A 50 26.41 10.32 -18.99
N SER A 51 26.26 11.48 -19.64
CA SER A 51 27.21 12.58 -19.54
C SER A 51 27.21 13.26 -18.15
N ASN A 52 26.13 13.10 -17.39
CA ASN A 52 25.99 13.63 -16.03
C ASN A 52 26.38 12.58 -14.98
N ARG A 53 27.66 12.59 -14.59
CA ARG A 53 28.24 11.62 -13.65
C ARG A 53 27.55 11.56 -12.28
N SER A 54 27.10 12.69 -11.74
CA SER A 54 26.45 12.71 -10.41
C SER A 54 25.05 12.12 -10.46
N ALA A 55 24.25 12.47 -11.48
CA ALA A 55 22.93 11.89 -11.69
C ALA A 55 23.01 10.37 -11.95
N MET A 56 24.02 9.92 -12.71
CA MET A 56 24.23 8.50 -12.96
C MET A 56 24.69 7.74 -11.72
N ALA A 57 25.53 8.34 -10.88
CA ALA A 57 25.93 7.73 -9.62
C ALA A 57 24.72 7.51 -8.70
N GLU A 58 23.80 8.47 -8.59
CA GLU A 58 22.57 8.29 -7.80
C GLU A 58 21.66 7.21 -8.40
N LEU A 59 21.44 7.23 -9.72
CA LEU A 59 20.60 6.23 -10.37
C LEU A 59 21.16 4.80 -10.27
N SER A 60 22.48 4.64 -10.31
CA SER A 60 23.13 3.33 -10.17
C SER A 60 22.93 2.69 -8.79
N LYS A 61 22.58 3.46 -7.76
CA LYS A 61 22.24 2.93 -6.43
C LYS A 61 20.86 2.27 -6.38
N ILE A 62 19.98 2.63 -7.32
CA ILE A 62 18.55 2.27 -7.30
C ILE A 62 18.20 1.32 -8.45
N LEU A 63 18.93 1.40 -9.57
CA LEU A 63 18.67 0.60 -10.77
C LEU A 63 19.55 -0.64 -10.82
N GLU A 64 18.92 -1.78 -11.06
CA GLU A 64 19.65 -3.01 -11.39
C GLU A 64 20.22 -2.96 -12.81
N PRO A 65 21.40 -3.58 -13.08
CA PRO A 65 22.01 -3.58 -14.41
C PRO A 65 21.19 -4.28 -15.50
N LYS A 66 20.34 -5.23 -15.12
CA LYS A 66 19.49 -6.01 -16.04
C LYS A 66 18.19 -6.37 -15.33
N ILE A 67 17.07 -6.11 -16.00
CA ILE A 67 15.74 -6.57 -15.57
C ILE A 67 15.33 -7.73 -16.48
N THR A 68 14.84 -8.82 -15.89
CA THR A 68 14.30 -9.97 -16.63
C THR A 68 12.85 -10.16 -16.23
N VAL A 69 11.97 -10.34 -17.21
CA VAL A 69 10.53 -10.54 -17.00
C VAL A 69 10.14 -11.86 -17.66
N ALA A 70 9.76 -12.87 -16.88
CA ALA A 70 9.29 -14.14 -17.42
C ALA A 70 7.75 -14.18 -17.56
N PRO A 71 7.21 -14.97 -18.51
CA PRO A 71 5.78 -15.26 -18.55
C PRO A 71 5.39 -16.01 -17.28
N ASN A 72 4.41 -15.50 -16.53
CA ASN A 72 4.01 -16.01 -15.21
C ASN A 72 5.07 -15.89 -14.10
N ASP A 73 6.17 -15.16 -14.32
CA ASP A 73 6.81 -14.53 -13.17
C ASP A 73 5.74 -13.62 -12.60
N THR A 74 5.39 -13.81 -11.32
CA THR A 74 4.75 -12.77 -10.52
C THR A 74 5.65 -11.58 -10.68
N ILE A 75 5.30 -10.71 -11.65
CA ILE A 75 6.07 -9.53 -12.04
C ILE A 75 6.54 -8.95 -10.73
N MET A 76 7.86 -9.05 -10.48
CA MET A 76 8.51 -8.63 -9.25
C MET A 76 7.72 -7.47 -8.72
N LYS A 77 6.98 -7.69 -7.63
CA LYS A 77 6.20 -6.71 -6.87
C LYS A 77 6.43 -5.34 -7.48
N ILE A 78 5.71 -5.01 -8.57
CA ILE A 78 5.78 -3.65 -9.14
C ILE A 78 5.48 -2.84 -7.92
N GLN A 79 6.51 -2.12 -7.44
CA GLN A 79 6.55 -1.46 -6.15
C GLN A 79 5.12 -1.20 -5.75
N SER A 80 4.62 -2.04 -4.83
CA SER A 80 3.27 -1.92 -4.27
C SER A 80 3.00 -0.44 -4.24
N ASP A 81 2.01 0.01 -5.04
CA ASP A 81 1.75 1.42 -5.34
C ASP A 81 2.36 2.25 -4.23
N SER A 82 3.35 3.10 -4.47
CA SER A 82 4.02 3.84 -3.39
C SER A 82 3.05 4.60 -2.48
N TYR A 83 1.78 4.66 -2.89
CA TYR A 83 0.60 5.20 -2.24
C TYR A 83 -0.29 4.19 -1.48
N GLU A 84 0.09 2.93 -1.36
CA GLU A 84 -0.61 1.91 -0.56
C GLU A 84 0.24 1.54 0.65
N LEU A 85 -0.33 1.67 1.86
CA LEU A 85 0.07 0.80 2.96
C LEU A 85 -0.06 -0.61 2.41
N PRO A 86 1.03 -1.36 2.25
CA PRO A 86 0.88 -2.67 1.68
C PRO A 86 0.08 -3.43 2.74
N TYR A 87 -1.12 -3.90 2.40
CA TYR A 87 -2.01 -4.59 3.34
C TYR A 87 -1.31 -5.84 3.94
N ASN A 88 -0.21 -6.28 3.33
CA ASN A 88 0.77 -7.22 3.86
C ASN A 88 1.48 -6.75 5.15
N LEU A 89 1.35 -5.48 5.53
CA LEU A 89 1.98 -4.89 6.71
C LEU A 89 1.52 -5.66 7.95
N TYR A 90 0.22 -5.94 8.04
CA TYR A 90 -0.33 -6.73 9.13
C TYR A 90 0.22 -8.16 9.17
N ASP A 91 0.46 -8.80 8.01
CA ASP A 91 1.09 -10.12 7.98
C ASP A 91 2.54 -10.04 8.43
N ILE A 92 3.31 -9.09 7.90
CA ILE A 92 4.73 -8.90 8.25
C ILE A 92 4.87 -8.64 9.76
N ILE A 93 4.01 -7.79 10.31
CA ILE A 93 4.01 -7.46 11.74
C ILE A 93 3.54 -8.67 12.56
N GLY A 94 2.51 -9.38 12.10
CA GLY A 94 2.05 -10.62 12.72
C GLY A 94 3.12 -11.71 12.72
N ASP A 95 3.91 -11.84 11.65
CA ASP A 95 5.00 -12.80 11.56
C ASP A 95 6.16 -12.42 12.49
N LYS A 96 6.48 -11.13 12.61
CA LYS A 96 7.44 -10.65 13.63
C LYS A 96 6.93 -10.93 15.05
N ALA A 97 5.64 -10.76 15.30
CA ALA A 97 5.02 -11.08 16.59
C ALA A 97 5.14 -12.58 16.93
N ALA A 98 5.07 -13.46 15.94
CA ALA A 98 5.28 -14.90 16.15
C ALA A 98 6.70 -15.20 16.69
N LEU A 99 7.72 -14.48 16.20
CA LEU A 99 9.09 -14.61 16.69
C LEU A 99 9.20 -14.15 18.15
N LEU A 100 8.62 -13.00 18.48
CA LEU A 100 8.61 -12.47 19.85
C LEU A 100 7.88 -13.41 20.82
N LYS A 101 6.76 -14.01 20.37
CA LYS A 101 6.03 -15.03 21.14
C LYS A 101 6.90 -16.26 21.39
N SER A 102 7.67 -16.70 20.39
CA SER A 102 8.60 -17.82 20.54
C SER A 102 9.77 -17.52 21.49
N ASP A 103 10.15 -16.25 21.63
CA ASP A 103 11.15 -15.77 22.58
C ASP A 103 10.58 -15.59 24.02
N GLY A 104 9.30 -15.91 24.22
CA GLY A 104 8.66 -15.96 25.54
C GLY A 104 8.05 -14.64 26.00
N LEU A 105 7.83 -13.68 25.10
CA LEU A 105 7.07 -12.47 25.43
C LEU A 105 5.60 -12.80 25.70
N ASP A 106 5.00 -12.08 26.64
CA ASP A 106 3.58 -12.19 26.92
C ASP A 106 2.71 -11.49 25.87
N GLN A 107 1.42 -11.78 25.89
CA GLN A 107 0.47 -11.28 24.91
C GLN A 107 0.32 -9.75 24.96
N GLU A 108 0.45 -9.14 26.15
CA GLU A 108 0.37 -7.69 26.32
C GLU A 108 1.54 -6.99 25.60
N ALA A 109 2.76 -7.50 25.78
CA ALA A 109 3.94 -7.01 25.09
C ALA A 109 3.85 -7.21 23.57
N ILE A 110 3.29 -8.34 23.12
CA ILE A 110 3.03 -8.61 21.70
C ILE A 110 2.04 -7.59 21.13
N ASN A 111 0.92 -7.35 21.82
CA ASN A 111 -0.10 -6.38 21.39
C ASN A 111 0.48 -4.96 21.31
N HIS A 112 1.32 -4.59 22.28
CA HIS A 112 2.04 -3.31 22.27
C HIS A 112 3.01 -3.21 21.09
N PHE A 113 3.77 -4.27 20.81
CA PHE A 113 4.66 -4.34 19.66
C PHE A 113 3.90 -4.15 18.34
N ILE A 114 2.82 -4.91 18.12
CA ILE A 114 2.00 -4.84 16.90
C ILE A 114 1.47 -3.42 16.71
N SER A 115 0.85 -2.86 17.75
CA SER A 115 0.29 -1.49 17.71
C SER A 115 1.35 -0.44 17.39
N THR A 116 2.53 -0.58 18.01
CA THR A 116 3.65 0.34 17.83
C THR A 116 4.23 0.26 16.43
N ASP A 117 4.49 -0.94 15.92
CA ASP A 117 5.08 -1.13 14.58
C ASP A 117 4.11 -0.62 13.50
N ILE A 118 2.80 -0.87 13.63
CA ILE A 118 1.76 -0.30 12.75
C ILE A 118 1.83 1.23 12.78
N ASN A 119 1.82 1.83 13.97
CA ASN A 119 1.84 3.29 14.10
C ASN A 119 3.14 3.91 13.52
N ILE A 120 4.29 3.27 13.72
CA ILE A 120 5.57 3.69 13.12
C ILE A 120 5.49 3.64 11.59
N HIS A 121 5.01 2.53 11.03
CA HIS A 121 4.89 2.36 9.59
C HIS A 121 3.91 3.37 8.97
N LEU A 122 2.77 3.59 9.62
CA LEU A 122 1.83 4.65 9.29
C LEU A 122 2.55 6.01 9.30
N LYS A 123 3.20 6.38 10.41
CA LYS A 123 3.97 7.64 10.58
C LYS A 123 5.02 7.87 9.49
N SER A 124 5.82 6.85 9.15
CA SER A 124 6.83 6.94 8.09
C SER A 124 6.15 7.23 6.75
N PHE A 125 5.08 6.50 6.44
CA PHE A 125 4.35 6.65 5.19
C PHE A 125 3.84 8.09 4.98
N TYR A 126 3.32 8.74 6.04
CA TYR A 126 2.91 10.16 5.95
C TYR A 126 4.07 11.11 5.66
N LYS A 127 5.17 10.92 6.39
CA LYS A 127 6.34 11.79 6.33
C LYS A 127 6.99 11.74 4.95
N ASP A 128 7.15 10.54 4.40
CA ASP A 128 7.85 10.29 3.15
C ASP A 128 7.07 10.85 1.94
N HIS A 129 5.75 10.99 2.06
CA HIS A 129 4.88 11.54 1.02
C HIS A 129 4.50 13.02 1.23
N GLY A 130 5.09 13.71 2.21
CA GLY A 130 4.90 15.13 2.41
C GLY A 130 3.45 15.54 2.69
N PHE A 131 2.67 14.65 3.32
CA PHE A 131 1.34 14.97 3.81
C PHE A 131 1.48 15.85 5.05
N SER A 132 1.03 17.11 4.95
CA SER A 132 0.73 17.90 6.15
C SER A 132 -0.65 17.48 6.67
N PHE A 133 -0.85 17.54 7.99
CA PHE A 133 -2.08 17.13 8.67
C PHE A 133 -3.37 17.88 8.23
N ASN A 134 -3.27 18.82 7.28
CA ASN A 134 -4.38 19.53 6.65
C ASN A 134 -4.69 18.87 5.28
N ALA A 135 -5.13 17.61 5.31
CA ALA A 135 -4.90 16.61 4.25
C ALA A 135 -6.06 16.36 3.28
N ASP A 136 -7.11 17.18 3.23
CA ASP A 136 -8.26 16.89 2.33
C ASP A 136 -7.89 16.95 0.84
N SER A 137 -6.99 17.87 0.45
CA SER A 137 -6.64 18.08 -0.96
C SER A 137 -5.69 17.03 -1.52
N LYS A 138 -4.81 16.44 -0.69
CA LYS A 138 -3.82 15.45 -1.14
C LYS A 138 -4.32 14.02 -1.01
N LEU A 139 -5.21 13.71 -0.06
CA LEU A 139 -5.80 12.38 0.04
C LEU A 139 -6.66 12.05 -1.20
N ALA A 140 -7.39 13.05 -1.71
CA ALA A 140 -8.19 12.95 -2.92
C ALA A 140 -7.39 12.70 -4.21
N GLU A 141 -6.06 12.88 -4.20
CA GLU A 141 -5.19 12.53 -5.33
C GLU A 141 -4.98 11.01 -5.45
N PHE A 142 -5.17 10.26 -4.35
CA PHE A 142 -4.82 8.84 -4.27
C PHE A 142 -5.98 7.94 -3.82
N VAL A 143 -7.02 8.50 -3.21
CA VAL A 143 -8.17 7.78 -2.69
C VAL A 143 -9.46 8.32 -3.31
N ASP A 144 -10.34 7.40 -3.73
CA ASP A 144 -11.66 7.74 -4.26
C ASP A 144 -12.42 8.64 -3.26
N PRO A 145 -12.98 9.79 -3.69
CA PRO A 145 -13.75 10.68 -2.84
C PRO A 145 -14.86 9.99 -2.04
N LYS A 146 -15.47 8.92 -2.58
CA LYS A 146 -16.48 8.11 -1.87
C LYS A 146 -15.89 7.38 -0.66
N ILE A 147 -14.67 6.87 -0.77
CA ILE A 147 -13.97 6.23 0.35
C ILE A 147 -13.68 7.25 1.44
N ILE A 148 -13.28 8.48 1.07
CA ILE A 148 -13.06 9.56 2.04
C ILE A 148 -14.37 9.92 2.75
N GLU A 149 -15.48 10.04 2.01
CA GLU A 149 -16.80 10.30 2.58
C GLU A 149 -17.21 9.21 3.59
N VAL A 150 -17.13 7.94 3.18
CA VAL A 150 -17.42 6.78 4.04
C VAL A 150 -16.54 6.79 5.28
N THR A 151 -15.25 7.08 5.12
CA THR A 151 -14.31 7.12 6.24
C THR A 151 -14.63 8.21 7.25
N ASN A 152 -15.14 9.37 6.80
CA ASN A 152 -15.62 10.41 7.71
C ASN A 152 -16.85 9.95 8.51
N GLN A 153 -17.78 9.22 7.90
CA GLN A 153 -18.92 8.64 8.61
C GLN A 153 -18.48 7.58 9.62
N ILE A 154 -17.53 6.72 9.23
CA ILE A 154 -16.90 5.74 10.11
C ILE A 154 -16.25 6.44 11.30
N TYR A 155 -15.51 7.53 11.10
CA TYR A 155 -14.89 8.26 12.19
C TYR A 155 -15.91 8.76 13.22
N VAL A 156 -17.04 9.30 12.77
CA VAL A 156 -18.14 9.72 13.65
C VAL A 156 -18.75 8.53 14.40
N MET A 157 -18.96 7.40 13.71
CA MET A 157 -19.49 6.18 14.31
C MET A 157 -18.58 5.65 15.41
N VAL A 158 -17.29 5.48 15.09
CA VAL A 158 -16.27 4.95 16.01
C VAL A 158 -16.09 5.87 17.22
N LYS A 159 -16.03 7.20 17.01
CA LYS A 159 -15.91 8.18 18.10
C LYS A 159 -17.12 8.18 19.05
N ARG A 160 -18.29 7.81 18.57
CA ARG A 160 -19.49 7.66 19.42
C ARG A 160 -19.49 6.35 20.19
N SER A 161 -18.93 5.29 19.61
CA SER A 161 -18.96 3.94 20.19
C SER A 161 -17.83 3.68 21.19
N LEU A 162 -16.68 4.35 21.06
CA LEU A 162 -15.50 4.09 21.89
C LEU A 162 -15.16 5.28 22.81
N PRO A 163 -14.80 5.05 24.08
CA PRO A 163 -14.68 6.10 25.10
C PRO A 163 -13.32 6.83 25.07
N TYR A 164 -12.71 7.00 23.89
CA TYR A 164 -11.40 7.64 23.75
C TYR A 164 -11.26 8.38 22.42
N GLU A 165 -10.27 9.26 22.37
CA GLU A 165 -9.95 10.03 21.17
C GLU A 165 -9.04 9.23 20.24
N PHE A 166 -9.11 9.55 18.95
CA PHE A 166 -8.28 8.95 17.90
C PHE A 166 -7.21 9.93 17.44
N GLN A 167 -6.13 9.37 16.87
CA GLN A 167 -5.06 10.15 16.28
C GLN A 167 -5.57 10.96 15.08
N GLN A 168 -4.96 12.14 14.85
CA GLN A 168 -5.36 13.05 13.76
C GLN A 168 -5.27 12.41 12.36
N ASN A 169 -4.46 11.37 12.22
CA ASN A 169 -4.25 10.64 10.97
C ASN A 169 -5.31 9.53 10.72
N PHE A 170 -6.34 9.41 11.56
CA PHE A 170 -7.37 8.37 11.45
C PHE A 170 -7.99 8.30 10.06
N ILE A 171 -8.48 9.43 9.55
CA ILE A 171 -9.19 9.49 8.26
C ILE A 171 -8.32 8.93 7.16
N TYR A 172 -7.04 9.24 7.19
CA TYR A 172 -6.12 8.77 6.18
C TYR A 172 -5.82 7.27 6.31
N ALA A 173 -5.43 6.81 7.49
CA ALA A 173 -5.08 5.40 7.72
C ALA A 173 -6.25 4.48 7.35
N MET A 174 -7.45 4.86 7.79
CA MET A 174 -8.67 4.13 7.48
C MET A 174 -9.03 4.21 5.99
N SER A 175 -8.90 5.38 5.36
CA SER A 175 -9.16 5.55 3.92
C SER A 175 -8.26 4.64 3.06
N LEU A 176 -6.97 4.57 3.39
CA LEU A 176 -6.03 3.70 2.67
C LEU A 176 -6.32 2.23 2.90
N HIS A 177 -6.64 1.86 4.13
CA HIS A 177 -7.03 0.50 4.47
C HIS A 177 -8.26 0.07 3.63
N ILE A 178 -9.31 0.90 3.63
CA ILE A 178 -10.53 0.66 2.84
C ILE A 178 -10.23 0.56 1.35
N SER A 179 -9.46 1.51 0.81
CA SER A 179 -9.06 1.48 -0.59
C SER A 179 -8.32 0.20 -0.96
N SER A 180 -7.38 -0.24 -0.13
CA SER A 180 -6.56 -1.42 -0.38
C SER A 180 -7.36 -2.72 -0.36
N PHE A 181 -8.24 -2.92 0.63
CA PHE A 181 -9.02 -4.17 0.66
C PHE A 181 -10.14 -4.20 -0.38
N LEU A 182 -10.78 -3.06 -0.69
CA LEU A 182 -11.77 -3.00 -1.77
C LEU A 182 -11.13 -3.32 -3.13
N LYS A 183 -9.90 -2.86 -3.37
CA LYS A 183 -9.12 -3.24 -4.56
C LYS A 183 -8.90 -4.75 -4.63
N LYS A 184 -8.56 -5.40 -3.51
CA LYS A 184 -8.36 -6.86 -3.46
C LYS A 184 -9.63 -7.66 -3.72
N ILE A 185 -10.75 -7.25 -3.12
CA ILE A 185 -12.06 -7.86 -3.38
C ILE A 185 -12.37 -7.79 -4.87
N ASN A 186 -12.14 -6.64 -5.51
CA ASN A 186 -12.33 -6.48 -6.95
C ASN A 186 -11.38 -7.35 -7.81
N LEU A 187 -10.19 -7.68 -7.30
CA LEU A 187 -9.22 -8.57 -7.96
C LEU A 187 -9.47 -10.05 -7.68
N GLY A 188 -10.37 -10.40 -6.75
CA GLY A 188 -10.64 -11.77 -6.34
C GLY A 188 -9.49 -12.42 -5.56
N GLU A 189 -8.65 -11.62 -4.90
CA GLU A 189 -7.55 -12.14 -4.09
C GLU A 189 -8.06 -12.61 -2.73
N GLU A 190 -8.01 -13.92 -2.49
CA GLU A 190 -8.25 -14.50 -1.17
C GLU A 190 -7.01 -14.40 -0.29
N ARG A 191 -7.19 -14.22 1.02
CA ARG A 191 -6.09 -14.16 1.99
C ARG A 191 -6.31 -15.13 3.14
N HIS A 192 -5.21 -15.71 3.60
CA HIS A 192 -5.15 -16.36 4.89
C HIS A 192 -5.11 -15.32 6.01
N THR A 193 -5.80 -15.60 7.11
CA THR A 193 -5.78 -14.74 8.30
C THR A 193 -4.49 -14.97 9.09
N ASN A 194 -3.81 -13.90 9.50
CA ASN A 194 -2.67 -14.02 10.41
C ASN A 194 -3.16 -14.28 11.85
N ASP A 195 -2.69 -15.38 12.46
CA ASP A 195 -3.16 -15.82 13.78
C ASP A 195 -2.85 -14.80 14.89
N ASN A 196 -1.71 -14.11 14.86
CA ASN A 196 -1.35 -13.13 15.89
C ASN A 196 -2.20 -11.86 15.79
N ILE A 197 -2.60 -11.47 14.58
CA ILE A 197 -3.53 -10.36 14.37
C ILE A 197 -4.93 -10.72 14.88
N ARG A 198 -5.37 -11.95 14.60
CA ARG A 198 -6.64 -12.48 15.10
C ARG A 198 -6.66 -12.59 16.62
N GLU A 199 -5.58 -13.08 17.23
CA GLU A 199 -5.43 -13.17 18.69
C GLU A 199 -5.48 -11.79 19.33
N MET A 200 -4.71 -10.84 18.82
CA MET A 200 -4.77 -9.44 19.28
C MET A 200 -6.18 -8.88 19.17
N ALA A 201 -6.89 -9.09 18.05
CA ALA A 201 -8.24 -8.57 17.89
C ALA A 201 -9.22 -9.08 18.96
N PHE A 202 -9.05 -10.33 19.44
CA PHE A 202 -9.90 -10.88 20.50
C PHE A 202 -9.60 -10.29 21.89
N ASP A 203 -8.40 -9.75 22.12
CA ASP A 203 -8.06 -9.05 23.36
C ASP A 203 -8.75 -7.66 23.47
N PHE A 204 -9.34 -7.17 22.37
CA PHE A 204 -10.03 -5.88 22.28
C PHE A 204 -11.49 -6.06 21.82
N PRO A 205 -12.37 -6.62 22.68
CA PRO A 205 -13.72 -7.02 22.28
C PRO A 205 -14.65 -5.85 21.92
N ASP A 206 -14.46 -4.68 22.53
CA ASP A 206 -15.27 -3.48 22.23
C ASP A 206 -14.89 -2.95 20.83
N GLU A 207 -13.60 -2.84 20.54
CA GLU A 207 -13.08 -2.47 19.23
C GLU A 207 -13.47 -3.50 18.17
N TYR A 208 -13.47 -4.79 18.50
CA TYR A 208 -13.91 -5.87 17.61
C TYR A 208 -15.40 -5.78 17.27
N ALA A 209 -16.25 -5.43 18.24
CA ALA A 209 -17.66 -5.19 17.98
C ALA A 209 -17.87 -3.98 17.03
N VAL A 210 -17.15 -2.88 17.28
CA VAL A 210 -17.19 -1.70 16.41
C VAL A 210 -16.64 -1.99 15.01
N ALA A 211 -15.58 -2.79 14.90
CA ALA A 211 -15.03 -3.22 13.61
C ALA A 211 -16.06 -3.96 12.75
N LYS A 212 -16.90 -4.81 13.36
CA LYS A 212 -18.01 -5.49 12.66
C LYS A 212 -19.06 -4.51 12.13
N GLU A 213 -19.40 -3.50 12.93
CA GLU A 213 -20.30 -2.43 12.49
C GLU A 213 -19.70 -1.64 11.33
N VAL A 214 -18.40 -1.32 11.39
CA VAL A 214 -17.65 -0.69 10.30
C VAL A 214 -17.68 -1.55 9.05
N ARG A 215 -17.36 -2.84 9.14
CA ARG A 215 -17.40 -3.75 7.99
C ARG A 215 -18.79 -3.75 7.34
N SER A 216 -19.85 -3.96 8.13
CA SER A 216 -21.23 -3.98 7.63
C SER A 216 -21.66 -2.66 6.98
N TYR A 217 -21.21 -1.53 7.53
CA TYR A 217 -21.45 -0.21 6.94
C TYR A 217 -20.80 -0.07 5.56
N ILE A 218 -19.55 -0.52 5.42
CA ILE A 218 -18.81 -0.49 4.14
C ILE A 218 -19.45 -1.44 3.12
N GLU A 219 -19.82 -2.67 3.53
CA GLU A 219 -20.54 -3.64 2.68
C GLU A 219 -21.81 -3.02 2.09
N THR A 220 -22.61 -2.39 2.95
CA THR A 220 -23.88 -1.76 2.55
C THR A 220 -23.65 -0.59 1.59
N TYR A 221 -22.65 0.26 1.87
CA TYR A 221 -22.39 1.45 1.07
C TYR A 221 -21.84 1.10 -0.32
N PHE A 222 -20.88 0.17 -0.40
CA PHE A 222 -20.23 -0.20 -1.67
C PHE A 222 -20.90 -1.37 -2.39
N GLN A 223 -21.88 -2.03 -1.76
CA GLN A 223 -22.59 -3.21 -2.29
C GLN A 223 -21.62 -4.36 -2.63
N VAL A 224 -20.69 -4.62 -1.71
CA VAL A 224 -19.70 -5.69 -1.81
C VAL A 224 -19.81 -6.62 -0.61
N GLU A 225 -19.43 -7.88 -0.79
CA GLU A 225 -19.26 -8.82 0.32
C GLU A 225 -17.84 -8.69 0.86
N ILE A 226 -17.69 -8.39 2.15
CA ILE A 226 -16.40 -8.25 2.80
C ILE A 226 -16.18 -9.44 3.72
N PRO A 227 -15.08 -10.20 3.54
CA PRO A 227 -14.77 -11.35 4.39
C PRO A 227 -14.73 -11.00 5.89
N GLU A 228 -15.24 -11.90 6.74
CA GLU A 228 -15.21 -11.72 8.20
C GLU A 228 -13.79 -11.57 8.77
N SER A 229 -12.78 -12.07 8.05
CA SER A 229 -11.37 -11.88 8.42
C SER A 229 -10.95 -10.41 8.48
N GLU A 230 -11.65 -9.52 7.78
CA GLU A 230 -11.39 -8.08 7.84
C GLU A 230 -11.79 -7.45 9.17
N ASP A 231 -12.67 -8.09 9.95
CA ASP A 231 -13.00 -7.63 11.31
C ASP A 231 -11.71 -7.57 12.18
N TYR A 232 -10.78 -8.52 12.01
CA TYR A 232 -9.54 -8.56 12.78
C TYR A 232 -8.60 -7.40 12.45
N TYR A 233 -8.42 -7.11 11.16
CA TYR A 233 -7.52 -6.04 10.73
C TYR A 233 -8.11 -4.65 11.06
N LEU A 234 -9.42 -4.47 10.89
CA LEU A 234 -10.12 -3.26 11.31
C LEU A 234 -9.97 -3.03 12.82
N THR A 235 -10.08 -4.08 13.63
CA THR A 235 -9.90 -4.00 15.09
C THR A 235 -8.50 -3.53 15.46
N VAL A 236 -7.47 -4.20 14.93
CA VAL A 236 -6.08 -3.83 15.19
C VAL A 236 -5.77 -2.42 14.70
N LEU A 237 -6.36 -1.98 13.58
CA LEU A 237 -6.24 -0.61 13.10
C LEU A 237 -6.87 0.40 14.07
N LEU A 238 -8.09 0.13 14.56
CA LEU A 238 -8.75 0.99 15.55
C LEU A 238 -7.92 1.12 16.84
N VAL A 239 -7.38 0.01 17.34
CA VAL A 239 -6.50 -0.02 18.51
C VAL A 239 -5.24 0.81 18.25
N SER A 240 -4.59 0.62 17.10
CA SER A 240 -3.35 1.31 16.72
C SER A 240 -3.53 2.83 16.52
N LEU A 241 -4.75 3.26 16.18
CA LEU A 241 -5.10 4.66 15.96
C LEU A 241 -5.61 5.36 17.23
N ARG A 242 -5.65 4.70 18.38
CA ARG A 242 -5.98 5.33 19.66
C ARG A 242 -4.99 6.47 19.98
N ALA A 243 -5.51 7.62 20.40
CA ALA A 243 -4.68 8.72 20.88
C ALA A 243 -4.08 8.40 22.26
N ASN A 244 -2.86 8.85 22.52
CA ASN A 244 -2.15 8.67 23.79
C ASN A 244 -2.03 7.21 24.25
N GLN A 245 -1.51 6.34 23.38
CA GLN A 245 -0.91 5.08 23.83
C GLN A 245 0.33 5.45 24.66
N ALA A 246 0.15 5.54 25.98
CA ALA A 246 1.22 5.74 26.95
C ALA A 246 1.59 4.38 27.55
#